data_AF-A0A2V9Q384-F1
#
_entry.id   AF-A0A2V9Q384-F1
#
_cell.length_a   1.000
_cell.length_b   1.000
_cell.length_c   1.000
_cell.angle_alpha   90.00
_cell.angle_beta   90.00
_cell.angle_gamma   90.00
#
_symmetry.space_group_name_H-M   'P 1'
#
loop_
_entity.id
_entity.type
_entity.pdbx_description
1 polymer ?
#
loop_
_entity_poly.entity_id
_entity_poly.type
_entity_poly.pdbx_seq_one_letter_code
_entity_poly.pdbx_strand_id
1 'polypeptide(L)'
;RFGFAYQVVPNTVVRGGYGIYYGQSRSGVTGVVPYGSAGFNQFTNVITVNPNDLATPFVNLNNPFKFGLIQPAGNSLGLLNDVGFGANGPIRTPSWNQTPYEQSWSFGIEHELPSHIFINAEYIGKKGTHLPFSGSTERNFLGPWVESLPVGDFTAATP
;
A
#
# COMPACT_ATOMS: atom_id res chain seq x y z
N ARG A 1 5.13 -23.98 -2.88
CA ARG A 1 3.76 -24.34 -3.33
C ARG A 1 3.64 -25.85 -3.40
N PHE A 2 2.45 -26.37 -3.12
CA PHE A 2 2.12 -27.79 -3.19
C PHE A 2 0.81 -27.95 -3.98
N GLY A 3 0.69 -29.05 -4.71
CA GLY A 3 -0.52 -29.36 -5.48
C GLY A 3 -0.71 -30.86 -5.54
N PHE A 4 -1.96 -31.28 -5.67
CA PHE A 4 -2.34 -32.67 -5.83
C PHE A 4 -3.46 -32.79 -6.86
N ALA A 5 -3.50 -33.94 -7.51
CA ALA A 5 -4.61 -34.40 -8.32
C ALA A 5 -4.72 -35.89 -8.10
N TYR A 6 -5.92 -36.37 -7.76
CA TYR A 6 -6.15 -37.76 -7.45
C TYR A 6 -7.51 -38.22 -7.97
N GLN A 7 -7.51 -39.37 -8.63
CA GLN A 7 -8.72 -40.03 -9.05
C GLN A 7 -9.28 -40.83 -7.86
N VAL A 8 -10.33 -40.31 -7.24
CA VAL A 8 -10.95 -40.92 -6.04
C VAL A 8 -11.84 -42.11 -6.39
N VAL A 9 -12.58 -42.03 -7.49
CA VAL A 9 -13.41 -43.11 -8.06
C VAL A 9 -13.33 -43.05 -9.59
N PRO A 10 -13.73 -44.11 -10.33
CA PRO A 10 -13.84 -44.04 -11.79
C PRO A 10 -14.60 -42.78 -12.20
N ASN A 11 -14.04 -42.04 -13.15
CA ASN A 11 -14.62 -40.80 -13.69
C ASN A 11 -14.74 -39.63 -12.70
N THR A 12 -14.11 -39.69 -11.52
CA THR A 12 -14.05 -38.54 -10.60
C THR A 12 -12.62 -38.21 -10.22
N VAL A 13 -12.22 -36.96 -10.46
CA VAL A 13 -10.92 -36.43 -10.07
C VAL A 13 -11.12 -35.31 -9.05
N VAL A 14 -10.33 -35.36 -7.99
CA VAL A 14 -10.20 -34.26 -7.04
C VAL A 14 -8.83 -33.65 -7.22
N ARG A 15 -8.77 -32.33 -7.40
CA ARG A 15 -7.52 -31.58 -7.53
C ARG A 15 -7.50 -30.40 -6.58
N GLY A 16 -6.32 -29.99 -6.17
CA GLY A 16 -6.17 -28.84 -5.31
C GLY A 16 -4.74 -28.43 -5.15
N GLY A 17 -4.54 -27.26 -4.56
CA GLY A 17 -3.21 -26.73 -4.34
C GLY A 17 -3.19 -25.65 -3.30
N TYR A 18 -2.00 -25.42 -2.75
CA TYR A 18 -1.71 -24.39 -1.79
C TYR A 18 -0.36 -23.75 -2.11
N GLY A 19 -0.34 -22.43 -2.21
CA GLY A 19 0.85 -21.65 -2.51
C GLY A 19 1.01 -20.47 -1.56
N ILE A 20 2.26 -20.18 -1.20
CA ILE A 20 2.66 -18.92 -0.57
C ILE A 20 3.50 -18.17 -1.58
N TYR A 21 3.13 -16.91 -1.84
CA TYR A 21 3.77 -16.03 -2.80
C TYR A 21 4.24 -14.77 -2.07
N TYR A 22 5.53 -14.47 -2.15
CA TYR A 22 6.11 -13.30 -1.48
C TYR A 22 6.14 -12.11 -2.42
N GLY A 23 5.70 -10.96 -1.93
CA GLY A 23 5.87 -9.67 -2.60
C GLY A 23 7.16 -8.97 -2.18
N GLN A 24 7.42 -7.80 -2.77
CA GLN A 24 8.56 -6.98 -2.36
C GLN A 24 8.24 -6.26 -1.04
N SER A 25 9.19 -6.29 -0.09
CA SER A 25 9.08 -5.52 1.13
C SER A 25 9.01 -4.01 0.84
N ARG A 26 8.18 -3.27 1.57
CA ARG A 26 8.00 -1.82 1.38
C ARG A 26 9.31 -1.04 1.52
N SER A 27 10.22 -1.45 2.41
CA SER A 27 11.53 -0.81 2.57
C SER A 27 12.66 -1.54 1.81
N GLY A 28 12.31 -2.31 0.76
CA GLY A 28 13.30 -2.85 -0.18
C GLY A 28 13.96 -1.74 -1.00
N VAL A 29 14.98 -2.08 -1.80
CA VAL A 29 15.81 -1.13 -2.58
C VAL A 29 14.97 -0.13 -3.39
N THR A 30 13.83 -0.54 -3.93
CA THR A 30 12.90 0.31 -4.71
C THR A 30 12.01 1.23 -3.86
N GLY A 31 11.81 0.91 -2.58
CA GLY A 31 11.01 1.71 -1.64
C GLY A 31 11.73 2.93 -1.07
N VAL A 32 13.03 3.06 -1.36
CA VAL A 32 13.88 4.19 -0.94
C VAL A 32 13.98 5.26 -2.04
N VAL A 33 13.47 4.99 -3.25
CA VAL A 33 13.49 5.92 -4.38
C VAL A 33 12.92 7.32 -4.04
N PRO A 34 11.88 7.47 -3.21
CA PRO A 34 11.40 8.80 -2.80
C PRO A 34 12.38 9.57 -1.91
N TYR A 35 13.32 8.90 -1.24
CA TYR A 35 14.23 9.52 -0.25
C TYR A 35 15.61 9.88 -0.85
N GLY A 36 15.90 9.45 -2.08
CA GLY A 36 17.19 9.70 -2.74
C GLY A 36 17.24 10.93 -3.64
N SER A 37 16.09 11.61 -3.86
CA SER A 37 15.97 12.77 -4.74
C SER A 37 15.92 14.11 -3.99
N ALA A 38 16.31 14.12 -2.71
CA ALA A 38 16.46 15.32 -1.91
C ALA A 38 17.24 16.41 -2.66
N GLY A 39 16.68 17.62 -2.74
CA GLY A 39 17.23 18.73 -3.51
C GLY A 39 16.96 18.69 -5.03
N PHE A 40 16.67 17.55 -5.63
CA PHE A 40 16.42 17.39 -7.07
C PHE A 40 14.93 17.22 -7.43
N ASN A 41 14.05 17.17 -6.44
CA ASN A 41 12.59 17.18 -6.61
C ASN A 41 11.97 18.37 -5.86
N GLN A 42 10.93 18.98 -6.42
CA GLN A 42 10.22 20.08 -5.80
C GLN A 42 8.72 20.05 -6.12
N PHE A 43 7.89 20.27 -5.11
CA PHE A 43 6.43 20.35 -5.25
C PHE A 43 5.99 21.81 -5.30
N THR A 44 5.31 22.20 -6.38
CA THR A 44 4.63 23.50 -6.45
C THR A 44 3.16 23.29 -6.12
N ASN A 45 2.72 23.81 -4.97
CA ASN A 45 1.31 23.77 -4.60
C ASN A 45 0.52 24.83 -5.37
N VAL A 46 -0.67 24.48 -5.83
CA VAL A 46 -1.61 25.43 -6.43
C VAL A 46 -2.19 26.31 -5.34
N ILE A 47 -2.13 27.62 -5.54
CA ILE A 47 -2.78 28.59 -4.66
C ILE A 47 -4.21 28.79 -5.16
N THR A 48 -5.17 28.19 -4.45
CA THR A 48 -6.58 28.18 -4.85
C THR A 48 -7.35 29.42 -4.42
N VAL A 49 -6.89 30.09 -3.37
CA VAL A 49 -7.50 31.31 -2.80
C VAL A 49 -6.48 32.44 -2.70
N ASN A 50 -6.94 33.69 -2.72
CA ASN A 50 -6.09 34.86 -2.69
C ASN A 50 -5.32 34.90 -1.36
N PRO A 51 -3.97 34.90 -1.36
CA PRO A 51 -3.19 34.86 -0.12
C PRO A 51 -3.45 36.02 0.84
N ASN A 52 -3.96 37.15 0.34
CA ASN A 52 -4.20 38.34 1.16
C ASN A 52 -5.51 38.29 1.96
N ASP A 53 -6.53 37.59 1.46
CA ASP A 53 -7.87 37.54 2.07
C ASP A 53 -8.33 36.11 2.44
N LEU A 54 -7.65 35.08 1.93
CA LEU A 54 -7.90 33.65 2.12
C LEU A 54 -9.33 33.20 1.77
N ALA A 55 -10.08 33.99 0.98
CA ALA A 55 -11.49 33.77 0.68
C ALA A 55 -11.82 33.87 -0.82
N THR A 56 -11.12 34.71 -1.57
CA THR A 56 -11.41 34.95 -2.98
C THR A 56 -10.76 33.86 -3.85
N PRO A 57 -11.51 33.19 -4.76
CA PRO A 57 -10.92 32.24 -5.70
C PRO A 57 -9.79 32.87 -6.53
N PHE A 58 -8.64 32.20 -6.56
CA PHE A 58 -7.41 32.75 -7.14
C PHE A 58 -6.80 31.87 -8.23
N VAL A 59 -7.31 30.65 -8.44
CA VAL A 59 -6.84 29.71 -9.48
C VAL A 59 -7.67 29.80 -10.77
N ASN A 60 -7.01 29.68 -11.92
CA ASN A 60 -7.66 29.53 -13.23
C ASN A 60 -7.15 28.25 -13.91
N LEU A 61 -8.02 27.51 -14.60
CA LEU A 61 -7.63 26.29 -15.33
C LEU A 61 -6.57 26.56 -16.41
N ASN A 62 -6.62 27.73 -17.05
CA ASN A 62 -5.67 28.11 -18.10
C ASN A 62 -4.28 28.47 -17.55
N ASN A 63 -4.17 28.81 -16.26
CA ASN A 63 -2.89 29.09 -15.61
C ASN A 63 -3.01 28.84 -14.08
N PRO A 64 -2.87 27.59 -13.63
CA PRO A 64 -3.01 27.24 -12.23
C PRO A 64 -1.81 27.65 -11.36
N PHE A 65 -0.65 27.96 -11.96
CA PHE A 65 0.58 28.34 -11.27
C PHE A 65 0.97 29.79 -11.59
N LYS A 66 0.16 30.74 -11.11
CA LYS A 66 0.30 32.17 -11.45
C LYS A 66 1.67 32.78 -11.08
N PHE A 67 2.35 32.23 -10.09
CA PHE A 67 3.69 32.65 -9.66
C PHE A 67 4.82 31.80 -10.25
N GLY A 68 4.50 30.93 -11.21
CA GLY A 68 5.43 29.96 -11.79
C GLY A 68 5.61 28.72 -10.93
N LEU A 69 6.52 27.85 -11.38
CA LEU A 69 6.88 26.61 -10.70
C LEU A 69 8.13 26.84 -9.86
N ILE A 70 8.09 26.39 -8.61
CA ILE A 70 9.27 26.35 -7.74
C ILE A 70 10.21 25.29 -8.31
N GLN A 71 11.43 25.70 -8.64
CA GLN A 71 12.46 24.79 -9.17
C GLN A 71 13.18 24.07 -8.03
N PRO A 72 13.63 22.82 -8.25
CA PRO A 72 14.51 22.14 -7.29
C PRO A 72 15.85 22.88 -7.16
N ALA A 73 16.40 22.92 -5.95
CA ALA A 73 17.68 23.58 -5.66
C ALA A 73 18.90 22.84 -6.25
N GLY A 74 18.72 21.58 -6.65
CA GLY A 74 19.77 20.71 -7.16
C GLY A 74 20.86 20.48 -6.12
N ASN A 75 22.12 20.66 -6.54
CA ASN A 75 23.27 20.55 -5.65
C ASN A 75 23.69 21.88 -5.00
N SER A 76 22.99 23.00 -5.27
CA SER A 76 23.44 24.34 -4.86
C SER A 76 23.52 24.54 -3.34
N LEU A 77 22.69 23.82 -2.58
CA LEU A 77 22.66 23.88 -1.11
C LEU A 77 23.52 22.80 -0.43
N GLY A 78 24.14 21.89 -1.19
CA GLY A 78 24.96 20.80 -0.64
C GLY A 78 24.22 20.00 0.44
N LEU A 79 24.84 19.89 1.62
CA LEU A 79 24.27 19.20 2.79
C LEU A 79 23.07 19.94 3.41
N LEU A 80 22.80 21.19 3.03
CA LEU A 80 21.69 21.98 3.54
C LEU A 80 20.38 21.76 2.76
N ASN A 81 20.38 20.93 1.69
CA ASN A 81 19.21 20.70 0.85
C ASN A 81 17.96 20.24 1.63
N ASP A 82 18.13 19.50 2.73
CA ASP A 82 17.03 18.98 3.55
C ASP A 82 16.70 19.84 4.79
N VAL A 83 17.38 20.99 4.97
CA VAL A 83 17.13 21.87 6.13
C VAL A 83 15.76 22.53 5.99
N GLY A 84 14.90 22.31 6.98
CA GLY A 84 13.51 22.81 7.00
C GLY A 84 12.48 21.83 6.41
N PHE A 85 12.92 20.70 5.85
CA PHE A 85 12.04 19.63 5.39
C PHE A 85 11.89 18.53 6.45
N GLY A 86 10.80 17.77 6.35
CA GLY A 86 10.58 16.60 7.20
C GLY A 86 11.57 15.48 6.87
N ALA A 87 12.20 14.90 7.89
CA ALA A 87 13.02 13.70 7.73
C ALA A 87 12.12 12.51 7.40
N ASN A 88 12.15 12.08 6.14
CA ASN A 88 11.38 10.93 5.66
C ASN A 88 12.34 9.77 5.35
N GLY A 89 12.04 8.59 5.86
CA GLY A 89 12.87 7.42 5.64
C GLY A 89 12.21 6.12 6.12
N PRO A 90 12.78 4.96 5.77
CA PRO A 90 12.24 3.68 6.18
C PRO A 90 12.32 3.51 7.71
N ILE A 91 11.22 3.13 8.32
CA ILE A 91 11.17 2.81 9.75
C ILE A 91 11.91 1.48 9.96
N ARG A 92 13.04 1.53 10.67
CA ARG A 92 13.95 0.37 10.85
C ARG A 92 13.48 -0.68 11.86
N THR A 93 12.26 -0.59 12.35
CA THR A 93 11.71 -1.56 13.31
C THR A 93 11.29 -2.85 12.61
N PRO A 94 11.65 -4.04 13.15
CA PRO A 94 11.34 -5.33 12.52
C PRO A 94 9.86 -5.57 12.20
N SER A 95 8.94 -5.00 12.99
CA SER A 95 7.49 -5.12 12.77
C SER A 95 6.96 -4.34 11.57
N TRP A 96 7.69 -3.32 11.11
CA TRP A 96 7.23 -2.40 10.06
C TRP A 96 7.74 -2.73 8.66
N ASN A 97 8.77 -3.57 8.56
CA ASN A 97 9.32 -4.04 7.28
C ASN A 97 9.19 -5.55 7.14
N GLN A 98 7.97 -6.06 7.33
CA GLN A 98 7.66 -7.46 7.07
C GLN A 98 7.44 -7.67 5.57
N THR A 99 7.93 -8.80 5.07
CA THR A 99 7.73 -9.13 3.66
C THR A 99 6.25 -9.45 3.44
N PRO A 100 5.54 -8.72 2.56
CA PRO A 100 4.17 -9.02 2.23
C PRO A 100 4.10 -10.39 1.55
N TYR A 101 3.05 -11.15 1.83
CA TYR A 101 2.82 -12.41 1.14
C TYR A 101 1.34 -12.69 0.94
N GLU A 102 1.04 -13.43 -0.13
CA GLU A 102 -0.28 -13.97 -0.43
C GLU A 102 -0.25 -15.48 -0.24
N GLN A 103 -1.24 -16.00 0.48
CA GLN A 103 -1.55 -17.43 0.50
C GLN A 103 -2.72 -17.65 -0.47
N SER A 104 -2.54 -18.52 -1.45
CA SER A 104 -3.61 -18.90 -2.39
C SER A 104 -3.86 -20.39 -2.30
N TRP A 105 -5.12 -20.79 -2.26
CA TRP A 105 -5.53 -22.20 -2.26
C TRP A 105 -6.63 -22.46 -3.26
N SER A 106 -6.63 -23.66 -3.83
CA SER A 106 -7.70 -24.15 -4.67
C SER A 106 -8.10 -25.57 -4.30
N PHE A 107 -9.37 -25.87 -4.51
CA PHE A 107 -9.92 -27.21 -4.37
C PHE A 107 -11.00 -27.39 -5.44
N GLY A 108 -10.89 -28.44 -6.24
CA GLY A 108 -11.77 -28.73 -7.35
C GLY A 108 -12.16 -30.20 -7.40
N ILE A 109 -13.39 -30.45 -7.82
CA ILE A 109 -13.94 -31.78 -8.06
C ILE A 109 -14.47 -31.80 -9.49
N GLU A 110 -14.04 -32.80 -10.25
CA GLU A 110 -14.45 -33.04 -11.62
C GLU A 110 -15.09 -34.44 -11.69
N HIS A 111 -16.23 -34.54 -12.35
CA HIS A 111 -16.94 -35.81 -12.55
C HIS A 111 -17.51 -35.91 -13.97
N GLU A 112 -17.23 -37.02 -14.64
CA GLU A 112 -17.86 -37.39 -15.91
C GLU A 112 -19.06 -38.32 -15.65
N LEU A 113 -20.24 -37.84 -16.01
CA LEU A 113 -21.50 -38.55 -15.98
C LEU A 113 -21.73 -39.33 -17.29
N PRO A 114 -22.64 -40.32 -17.27
CA PRO A 114 -23.10 -40.97 -18.49
C PRO A 114 -23.62 -39.97 -19.54
N SER A 115 -23.60 -40.37 -20.81
CA SER A 115 -23.99 -39.54 -21.95
C SER A 115 -23.03 -38.38 -22.26
N HIS A 116 -21.74 -38.54 -21.94
CA HIS A 116 -20.69 -37.55 -22.23
C HIS A 116 -20.92 -36.18 -21.56
N ILE A 117 -21.51 -36.18 -20.37
CA ILE A 117 -21.74 -34.96 -19.59
C ILE A 117 -20.60 -34.82 -18.58
N PHE A 118 -19.97 -33.65 -18.52
CA PHE A 118 -18.89 -33.35 -17.58
C PHE A 118 -19.30 -32.23 -16.62
N ILE A 119 -19.07 -32.44 -15.33
CA ILE A 119 -19.34 -31.45 -14.28
C ILE A 119 -18.03 -31.13 -13.56
N ASN A 120 -17.80 -29.84 -13.32
CA ASN A 120 -16.67 -29.34 -12.55
C ASN A 120 -17.15 -28.27 -11.56
N ALA A 121 -16.68 -28.37 -10.32
CA ALA A 121 -16.82 -27.34 -9.32
C ALA A 121 -15.44 -27.03 -8.73
N GLU A 122 -15.05 -25.75 -8.71
CA GLU A 122 -13.76 -25.30 -8.19
C GLU A 122 -13.96 -24.13 -7.21
N TYR A 123 -13.30 -24.23 -6.06
CA TYR A 123 -13.22 -23.20 -5.05
C TYR A 123 -11.81 -22.64 -4.99
N ILE A 124 -11.68 -21.32 -5.04
CA ILE A 124 -10.40 -20.61 -5.00
C ILE A 124 -10.46 -19.58 -3.89
N GLY A 125 -9.49 -19.62 -2.98
CA GLY A 125 -9.35 -18.66 -1.89
C GLY A 125 -7.98 -18.00 -1.89
N LYS A 126 -7.96 -16.75 -1.42
CA LYS A 126 -6.75 -15.95 -1.29
C LYS A 126 -6.78 -15.18 0.02
N LYS A 127 -5.62 -15.09 0.67
CA LYS A 127 -5.40 -14.25 1.85
C LYS A 127 -4.07 -13.53 1.74
N GLY A 128 -4.11 -12.21 1.75
CA GLY A 128 -2.92 -11.37 1.92
C GLY A 128 -2.52 -11.26 3.39
N THR A 129 -1.24 -11.21 3.68
CA THR A 129 -0.70 -10.94 5.03
C THR A 129 0.50 -9.99 4.91
N HIS A 130 0.62 -9.08 5.89
CA HIS A 130 1.60 -7.99 5.90
C HIS A 130 1.56 -7.13 4.63
N LEU A 131 0.38 -7.00 4.01
CA LEU A 131 0.22 -6.16 2.83
C LEU A 131 0.52 -4.69 3.19
N PRO A 132 1.24 -3.95 2.32
CA PRO A 132 1.52 -2.55 2.59
C PRO A 132 0.22 -1.74 2.62
N PHE A 133 0.03 -0.97 3.68
CA PHE A 133 -1.01 0.05 3.74
C PHE A 133 -0.42 1.39 3.32
N SER A 134 -0.88 1.93 2.18
CA SER A 134 -0.45 3.23 1.66
C SER A 134 -0.82 4.33 2.67
N GLY A 135 0.13 5.17 3.05
CA GLY A 135 -0.05 6.24 4.06
C GLY A 135 0.49 5.93 5.46
N SER A 136 0.89 4.68 5.75
CA SER A 136 1.50 4.30 7.04
C SER A 136 2.99 4.71 7.18
N THR A 137 3.38 5.85 6.63
CA THR A 137 4.69 6.49 6.93
C THR A 137 4.66 7.26 8.24
N GLU A 138 3.48 7.69 8.67
CA GLU A 138 3.29 8.50 9.86
C GLU A 138 3.01 7.61 11.06
N ARG A 139 3.68 7.88 12.20
CA ARG A 139 3.36 7.22 13.47
C ARG A 139 2.02 7.65 14.04
N ASN A 140 1.38 8.65 13.45
CA ASN A 140 0.09 9.20 13.87
C ASN A 140 -1.08 8.33 13.38
N PHE A 141 -0.95 7.02 13.54
CA PHE A 141 -2.00 6.06 13.27
C PHE A 141 -2.59 5.63 14.61
N LEU A 142 -3.85 5.97 14.80
CA LEU A 142 -4.68 5.42 15.86
C LEU A 142 -5.19 4.06 15.39
N GLY A 143 -4.84 3.00 16.11
CA GLY A 143 -5.26 1.65 15.77
C GLY A 143 -6.70 1.36 16.16
N PRO A 144 -7.23 0.18 15.81
CA PRO A 144 -8.59 -0.24 16.19
C PRO A 144 -8.86 -0.19 17.71
N TRP A 145 -7.80 -0.19 18.53
CA TRP A 145 -7.88 0.02 19.97
C TRP A 145 -8.56 1.35 20.34
N VAL A 146 -8.50 2.38 19.50
CA VAL A 146 -9.18 3.66 19.74
C VAL A 146 -10.70 3.54 19.70
N GLU A 147 -11.23 2.57 18.96
CA GLU A 147 -12.68 2.31 18.92
C GLU A 147 -13.22 1.80 20.26
N SER A 148 -12.33 1.31 21.14
CA SER A 148 -12.68 0.87 22.49
C SER A 148 -12.57 1.97 23.55
N LEU A 149 -12.09 3.17 23.19
CA LEU A 149 -11.95 4.28 24.15
C LEU A 149 -13.32 4.91 24.46
N PRO A 150 -13.58 5.28 25.73
CA PRO A 150 -14.79 6.00 26.10
C PRO A 150 -14.92 7.33 25.34
N VAL A 151 -16.06 7.56 24.70
CA VAL A 151 -16.36 8.83 24.02
C VAL A 151 -16.53 9.92 25.09
N GLY A 152 -15.60 10.88 25.15
CA GLY A 152 -15.69 12.05 26.02
C GLY A 152 -14.59 12.19 27.07
N ASP A 153 -13.63 11.25 27.16
CA ASP A 153 -12.48 11.40 28.04
C ASP A 153 -11.26 11.93 27.27
N PHE A 154 -10.97 13.22 27.47
CA PHE A 154 -9.83 13.91 26.84
C PHE A 154 -8.47 13.40 27.31
N THR A 155 -8.42 12.57 28.36
CA THR A 155 -7.19 11.99 28.90
C THR A 155 -6.87 10.60 28.36
N ALA A 156 -7.78 9.99 27.58
CA ALA A 156 -7.63 8.63 27.07
C ALA A 156 -6.55 8.46 25.97
N ALA A 157 -6.00 9.57 25.44
CA ALA A 157 -5.03 9.58 24.35
C ALA A 157 -3.57 9.81 24.80
N THR A 158 -3.30 9.96 26.10
CA THR A 158 -1.93 10.04 26.63
C THR A 158 -1.46 8.66 27.07
N PRO A 159 -0.40 8.10 26.46
CA PRO A 159 0.22 6.85 26.92
C PRO A 159 0.89 6.99 28.29
#